data_AF-A0A4Y2L2X5-F1
#
_entry.id   AF-A0A4Y2L2X5-F1
#
_cell.length_a   1.000
_cell.length_b   1.000
_cell.length_c   1.000
_cell.angle_alpha   90.00
_cell.angle_beta   90.00
_cell.angle_gamma   90.00
#
_symmetry.space_group_name_H-M   'P 1'
#
loop_
_entity.id
_entity.type
_entity.pdbx_description
1 polymer ?
#
loop_
_entity_poly.entity_id
_entity_poly.type
_entity_poly.pdbx_seq_one_letter_code
_entity_poly.pdbx_strand_id
1 'polypeptide(L)'
;MQPEDVLAYESSTKMISENCGLSKSRVWTILTESAAPPYRSTPVQGLLPRDAERRYMWCSFVMNNLEDYPTFPEDIIWTDNACFLRNEINV
;
A
#
# COMPACT_ATOMS: atom_id res chain seq x y z
N MET A 1 15.72 11.60 -0.62
CA MET A 1 15.17 10.50 -1.42
C MET A 1 15.75 10.66 -2.80
N GLN A 2 16.61 9.75 -3.22
CA GLN A 2 17.31 9.88 -4.49
C GLN A 2 16.37 9.49 -5.64
N PRO A 3 16.54 10.05 -6.86
CA PRO A 3 15.66 9.78 -8.00
C PRO A 3 15.75 8.35 -8.54
N GLU A 4 16.80 7.60 -8.19
CA GLU A 4 16.99 6.21 -8.63
C GLU A 4 15.98 5.20 -8.05
N ASP A 5 15.30 5.52 -6.94
CA ASP A 5 14.34 4.61 -6.30
C ASP A 5 12.96 4.58 -6.98
N VAL A 6 12.75 5.39 -8.04
CA VAL A 6 11.48 5.50 -8.80
C VAL A 6 11.50 4.65 -10.08
N LEU A 7 12.49 3.76 -10.25
CA LEU A 7 12.56 2.82 -11.38
C LEU A 7 11.49 1.72 -11.23
N ALA A 8 10.26 2.06 -11.61
CA ALA A 8 9.20 1.20 -12.13
C ALA A 8 9.13 -0.22 -11.53
N TYR A 9 8.64 -0.32 -10.30
CA TYR A 9 8.33 -1.59 -9.64
C TYR A 9 7.00 -2.18 -10.12
N GLU A 10 6.92 -2.45 -11.42
CA GLU A 10 5.86 -3.20 -12.11
C GLU A 10 6.51 -4.04 -13.22
N SER A 11 7.64 -4.71 -12.92
CA SER A 11 8.37 -5.52 -13.90
C SER A 11 7.76 -6.91 -14.04
N SER A 12 6.72 -7.02 -14.87
CA SER A 12 6.20 -8.34 -15.24
C SER A 12 7.31 -9.20 -15.87
N THR A 13 7.23 -10.52 -15.68
CA THR A 13 8.17 -11.47 -16.33
C THR A 13 8.17 -11.34 -17.86
N LYS A 14 7.07 -10.85 -18.45
CA LYS A 14 6.97 -10.51 -19.88
C LYS A 14 7.85 -9.32 -20.24
N MET A 15 7.75 -8.20 -19.51
CA MET A 15 8.57 -7.03 -19.80
C MET A 15 10.07 -7.33 -19.65
N ILE A 16 10.45 -8.07 -18.61
CA ILE A 16 11.85 -8.47 -18.41
C ILE A 16 12.33 -9.40 -19.53
N SER A 17 11.48 -10.33 -19.97
CA SER A 17 11.76 -11.24 -21.08
C SER A 17 12.02 -10.46 -22.39
N GLU A 18 11.18 -9.48 -22.71
CA GLU A 18 11.32 -8.62 -23.90
C GLU A 18 12.57 -7.73 -23.83
N ASN A 19 12.83 -7.12 -22.67
CA ASN A 19 13.97 -6.21 -22.49
C ASN A 19 15.33 -6.94 -22.49
N CYS A 20 15.38 -8.15 -21.93
CA CYS A 20 16.62 -8.91 -21.80
C CYS A 20 16.83 -9.96 -22.90
N GLY A 21 15.85 -10.17 -23.79
CA GLY A 21 15.88 -11.23 -24.80
C GLY A 21 15.87 -12.64 -24.19
N LEU A 22 15.41 -12.79 -22.95
CA LEU A 22 15.35 -14.07 -22.23
C LEU A 22 13.99 -14.72 -22.41
N SER A 23 13.90 -16.04 -22.29
CA SER A 23 12.60 -16.70 -22.16
C SER A 23 11.95 -16.36 -20.82
N LYS A 24 10.62 -16.29 -20.77
CA LYS A 24 9.86 -16.05 -19.53
C LYS A 24 10.20 -17.07 -18.43
N SER A 25 10.42 -18.34 -18.80
CA SER A 25 10.83 -19.38 -17.85
C SER A 25 12.19 -19.10 -17.24
N ARG A 26 13.15 -18.63 -18.05
CA ARG A 26 14.49 -18.25 -17.57
C ARG A 26 14.43 -17.07 -16.63
N VAL A 27 13.61 -16.06 -16.96
CA VAL A 27 13.32 -14.93 -16.07
C VAL A 27 12.73 -15.41 -14.74
N TRP A 28 11.73 -16.31 -14.76
CA TRP A 28 11.12 -16.86 -13.55
C TRP A 28 12.13 -17.61 -12.67
N THR A 29 12.97 -18.45 -13.26
CA THR A 29 14.02 -19.17 -12.53
C THR A 29 14.95 -18.19 -11.83
N ILE A 30 15.46 -17.19 -12.54
CA ILE A 30 16.37 -16.18 -11.98
C ILE A 30 15.71 -15.43 -10.82
N LEU A 31 14.46 -14.99 -10.97
CA LEU A 31 13.74 -14.27 -9.92
C LEU A 31 13.46 -15.13 -8.68
N THR A 32 13.24 -16.44 -8.88
CA THR A 32 13.04 -17.39 -7.77
C THR A 32 14.36 -17.65 -7.04
N GLU A 33 15.45 -17.86 -7.78
CA GLU A 33 16.80 -18.06 -7.22
C GLU A 33 17.31 -16.82 -6.48
N SER A 34 16.97 -15.62 -6.95
CA SER A 34 17.35 -14.35 -6.32
C SER A 34 16.39 -13.88 -5.21
N ALA A 35 15.36 -14.67 -4.88
CA ALA A 35 14.31 -14.32 -3.92
C ALA A 35 13.64 -12.96 -4.22
N ALA A 36 13.50 -12.61 -5.50
CA ALA A 36 12.92 -11.36 -5.96
C ALA A 36 11.68 -11.62 -6.83
N PRO A 37 10.59 -12.17 -6.27
CA PRO A 37 9.38 -12.42 -7.05
C PRO A 37 8.82 -11.10 -7.62
N PRO A 38 8.24 -11.12 -8.83
CA PRO A 38 7.57 -9.94 -9.37
C PRO A 38 6.42 -9.53 -8.44
N TYR A 39 6.41 -8.27 -8.03
CA TYR A 39 5.29 -7.68 -7.30
C TYR A 39 4.39 -6.91 -8.26
N ARG A 40 3.09 -6.99 -8.01
CA ARG A 40 2.09 -6.19 -8.69
C ARG A 40 1.44 -5.27 -7.67
N SER A 41 1.69 -3.97 -7.81
CA SER A 41 1.06 -2.94 -7.00
C SER A 41 -0.41 -2.88 -7.35
N THR A 42 -1.24 -3.36 -6.42
CA THR A 42 -2.69 -3.19 -6.52
C THR A 42 -3.09 -2.07 -5.57
N PRO A 43 -3.39 -0.85 -6.07
CA PRO A 43 -3.85 0.22 -5.21
C PRO A 43 -5.21 -0.17 -4.60
N VAL A 44 -5.20 -0.50 -3.31
CA VAL A 44 -6.40 -0.92 -2.56
C VAL A 44 -7.27 0.25 -2.11
N GLN A 45 -6.75 1.48 -2.21
CA GLN A 45 -7.47 2.70 -1.85
C GLN A 45 -7.35 3.72 -2.98
N GLY A 46 -8.49 4.30 -3.38
CA GLY A 46 -8.55 5.38 -4.38
C GLY A 46 -8.13 6.72 -3.79
N LEU A 47 -6.85 6.82 -3.40
CA LEU A 47 -6.32 8.02 -2.75
C LEU A 47 -6.30 9.20 -3.70
N LEU A 48 -6.77 10.34 -3.22
CA LEU A 48 -6.68 11.60 -3.90
C LEU A 48 -5.40 12.33 -3.46
N PRO A 49 -4.82 13.20 -4.31
CA PRO A 49 -3.58 13.92 -3.96
C PRO A 49 -3.62 14.65 -2.61
N ARG A 50 -4.79 15.19 -2.24
CA ARG A 50 -5.01 15.85 -0.93
C ARG A 50 -4.96 14.93 0.29
N ASP A 51 -5.12 13.62 0.09
CA ASP A 51 -5.21 12.66 1.19
C ASP A 51 -3.84 12.43 1.83
N ALA A 52 -2.75 12.62 1.08
CA ALA A 52 -1.40 12.54 1.62
C ALA A 52 -1.21 13.56 2.76
N GLU A 53 -1.44 14.85 2.48
CA GLU A 53 -1.32 15.92 3.46
C GLU A 53 -2.20 15.69 4.69
N ARG A 54 -3.47 15.33 4.48
CA ARG A 54 -4.43 15.04 5.57
C ARG A 54 -3.95 13.90 6.47
N ARG A 55 -3.38 12.85 5.89
CA ARG A 55 -2.84 11.72 6.64
C ARG A 55 -1.59 12.10 7.40
N TYR A 56 -0.69 12.88 6.80
CA TYR A 56 0.49 13.38 7.50
C TYR A 56 0.12 14.26 8.69
N MET A 57 -0.84 15.18 8.51
CA MET A 57 -1.33 16.02 9.61
C MET A 57 -1.95 15.18 10.73
N TRP A 58 -2.78 14.19 10.40
CA TRP A 58 -3.34 13.28 11.40
C TRP A 58 -2.26 12.49 12.15
N CYS A 59 -1.32 11.89 11.43
CA CYS A 59 -0.21 11.16 12.05
C CYS A 59 0.63 12.07 12.96
N SER A 60 0.96 13.28 12.51
CA SER A 60 1.71 14.25 13.32
C SER A 60 0.93 14.65 14.56
N PHE A 61 -0.37 14.89 14.45
CA PHE A 61 -1.23 15.18 15.58
C PHE A 61 -1.21 14.05 16.62
N VAL A 62 -1.40 12.79 16.20
CA VAL A 62 -1.37 11.64 17.12
C VAL A 62 0.00 11.48 17.76
N MET A 63 1.08 11.55 16.97
CA MET A 63 2.45 11.42 17.48
C MET A 63 2.78 12.50 18.52
N ASN A 64 2.42 13.75 18.28
CA ASN A 64 2.67 14.84 19.22
C ASN A 64 1.89 14.65 20.53
N ASN A 65 0.63 14.18 20.47
CA ASN A 65 -0.15 13.92 21.68
C ASN A 65 0.39 12.72 22.48
N LEU A 66 0.98 11.72 21.80
CA LEU A 66 1.60 10.56 22.46
C LEU A 66 2.85 10.93 23.29
N GLU A 67 3.57 11.99 22.91
CA GLU A 67 4.75 12.46 23.67
C GLU A 67 4.35 12.94 25.07
N ASP A 68 3.25 13.70 25.17
CA ASP A 68 2.78 14.28 26.42
C ASP A 68 1.77 13.37 27.16
N TYR A 69 1.03 12.55 26.43
CA TYR A 69 -0.08 11.75 26.95
C TYR A 69 -0.08 10.34 26.32
N PRO A 70 0.66 9.37 26.90
CA PRO A 70 0.81 8.03 26.32
C PRO A 70 -0.50 7.23 26.17
N THR A 71 -1.52 7.53 26.98
CA THR A 71 -2.84 6.89 26.90
C THR A 71 -3.80 7.60 25.94
N PHE A 72 -3.33 8.62 25.20
CA PHE A 72 -4.12 9.34 24.19
C PHE A 72 -4.94 8.45 23.24
N PRO A 73 -4.43 7.30 22.74
CA PRO A 73 -5.22 6.45 21.85
C PRO A 73 -6.48 5.88 22.49
N GLU A 74 -6.53 5.75 23.82
CA GLU A 74 -7.68 5.22 24.55
C GLU A 74 -8.87 6.20 24.54
N ASP A 75 -8.59 7.50 24.40
CA ASP A 75 -9.60 8.56 24.33
C ASP A 75 -10.18 8.77 22.92
N ILE A 76 -9.57 8.15 21.90
CA ILE A 76 -10.04 8.26 20.51
C ILE A 76 -11.26 7.34 20.33
N ILE A 77 -12.45 7.94 20.37
CA ILE A 77 -13.68 7.23 20.02
C ILE A 77 -13.77 7.12 18.49
N TRP A 78 -13.70 5.89 17.98
CA TRP A 78 -13.92 5.59 16.56
C TRP A 78 -14.97 4.49 16.40
N THR A 79 -15.78 4.58 15.34
CA THR A 79 -16.60 3.47 14.83
C THR A 79 -16.41 3.34 13.32
N ASP A 80 -16.23 2.12 12.84
CA ASP A 80 -16.06 1.80 11.42
C ASP A 80 -17.41 1.66 10.70
N ASN A 81 -18.40 2.51 11.04
CA ASN A 81 -19.78 2.53 10.53
C ASN A 81 -20.08 1.43 9.50
N ALA A 82 -20.59 0.29 9.98
CA ALA A 82 -20.90 -0.85 9.13
C ALA A 82 -21.84 -0.45 7.98
N CYS A 83 -21.61 -1.01 6.80
CA CYS A 83 -22.52 -0.83 5.66
C CYS A 83 -23.86 -1.51 5.97
N PHE A 84 -24.88 -0.75 6.38
CA PHE A 84 -26.24 -1.26 6.42
C PHE A 84 -26.77 -1.41 4.99
N LEU A 85 -26.83 -2.64 4.49
CA LEU A 85 -27.53 -2.97 3.25
C LEU A 85 -29.04 -2.93 3.51
N ARG A 86 -29.79 -2.24 2.65
CA ARG A 86 -31.23 -1.93 2.79
C ARG A 86 -32.18 -3.16 2.85
N ASN A 87 -31.67 -4.40 2.80
CA ASN A 87 -32.47 -5.61 2.65
C ASN A 87 -32.30 -6.66 3.77
N GLU A 88 -31.62 -6.36 4.88
CA GLU A 88 -31.46 -7.31 6.00
C GLU A 88 -32.38 -7.07 7.19
N ILE A 89 -33.45 -6.27 7.04
CA ILE A 89 -34.56 -6.27 8.00
C ILE A 89 -35.74 -7.00 7.34
N ASN A 90 -35.71 -8.33 7.42
CA ASN A 90 -36.88 -9.18 7.33
C ASN A 90 -36.83 -10.14 8.52
N VAL A 91 -37.46 -9.75 9.64
CA VAL A 91 -38.54 -10.44 10.38
C VAL A 91 -38.92 -9.51 11.54
#